data_AF-A0A8T3X984-F1
#
_entry.id   AF-A0A8T3X984-F1
#
_cell.length_a   1.000
_cell.length_b   1.000
_cell.length_c   1.000
_cell.angle_alpha   90.00
_cell.angle_beta   90.00
_cell.angle_gamma   90.00
#
_symmetry.space_group_name_H-M   'P 1'
#
loop_
_entity.id
_entity.type
_entity.pdbx_description
1 polymer ?
#
loop_
_entity_poly.entity_id
_entity_poly.type
_entity_poly.pdbx_seq_one_letter_code
_entity_poly.pdbx_strand_id
1 'polypeptide(L)'
;MKIERVYREILFQLLEKKKNFFSQKKLAEECGISIGSVNHALKPLESMGAIEKKHMGFRVLDAKKMLLYWASVRKLQRDVVYQTHSDAPVEEIEKSMPEVVFTAYSGYKMLFRSVPSDYGEVYVYGDEHIAERFPLKKGKPNVIVLRMDEHLRKFKSVPMAQLFADLWNINTWYAQEFLKALEAKIDEHIKRVLG
;
A
#
# COMPACT_ATOMS: atom_id res chain seq x y z
N MET A 1 10.22 4.54 1.98
CA MET A 1 10.91 5.24 3.11
C MET A 1 10.35 4.79 4.45
N LYS A 2 11.13 4.82 5.55
CA LYS A 2 10.64 4.42 6.89
C LYS A 2 9.39 5.19 7.37
N ILE A 3 9.25 6.45 6.94
CA ILE A 3 8.11 7.32 7.25
C ILE A 3 6.78 6.76 6.72
N GLU A 4 6.78 6.05 5.59
CA GLU A 4 5.55 5.51 4.98
C GLU A 4 4.89 4.45 5.87
N ARG A 5 5.65 3.80 6.74
CA ARG A 5 5.14 2.86 7.75
C ARG A 5 4.14 3.53 8.68
N VAL A 6 4.36 4.81 9.00
CA VAL A 6 3.45 5.60 9.86
C VAL A 6 2.11 5.81 9.17
N TYR A 7 2.12 6.24 7.91
CA TYR A 7 0.88 6.44 7.15
C TYR A 7 0.14 5.12 6.94
N ARG A 8 0.87 4.06 6.59
CA ARG A 8 0.34 2.71 6.46
C ARG A 8 -0.33 2.25 7.75
N GLU A 9 0.34 2.35 8.89
CA GLU A 9 -0.19 1.89 10.18
C GLU A 9 -1.43 2.68 10.60
N ILE A 10 -1.41 4.02 10.49
CA ILE A 10 -2.56 4.86 10.83
C ILE A 10 -3.76 4.49 9.97
N LEU A 11 -3.58 4.42 8.64
CA LEU A 11 -4.68 4.12 7.72
C LEU A 11 -5.15 2.67 7.83
N PHE A 12 -4.26 1.71 8.09
CA PHE A 12 -4.65 0.32 8.38
C PHE A 12 -5.52 0.25 9.64
N GLN A 13 -5.06 0.83 10.75
CA GLN A 13 -5.83 0.82 12.00
C GLN A 13 -7.16 1.55 11.85
N LEU A 14 -7.22 2.62 11.05
CA LEU A 14 -8.46 3.32 10.77
C LEU A 14 -9.41 2.50 9.89
N LEU A 15 -8.98 2.14 8.68
CA LEU A 15 -9.84 1.54 7.65
C LEU A 15 -10.19 0.09 7.97
N GLU A 16 -9.25 -0.66 8.55
CA GLU A 16 -9.38 -2.11 8.75
C GLU A 16 -9.62 -2.48 10.22
N LYS A 17 -9.19 -1.64 11.17
CA LYS A 17 -9.42 -1.86 12.63
C LYS A 17 -10.38 -0.87 13.28
N LYS A 18 -10.92 0.09 12.53
CA LYS A 18 -11.90 1.10 13.02
C LYS A 18 -11.39 1.93 14.20
N LYS A 19 -10.09 2.17 14.29
CA LYS A 19 -9.48 3.03 15.33
C LYS A 19 -9.08 4.37 14.74
N ASN A 20 -9.54 5.45 15.34
CA ASN A 20 -9.25 6.81 14.87
C ASN A 20 -8.37 7.64 15.84
N PHE A 21 -7.97 7.09 16.99
CA PHE A 21 -7.13 7.76 17.98
C PHE A 21 -5.83 6.99 18.19
N PHE A 22 -4.72 7.72 18.23
CA PHE A 22 -3.38 7.15 18.18
C PHE A 22 -2.41 7.81 19.16
N SER A 23 -1.50 7.00 19.69
CA SER A 23 -0.33 7.46 20.44
C SER A 23 0.92 7.39 19.56
N GLN A 24 1.74 8.43 19.58
CA GLN A 24 2.99 8.48 18.84
C GLN A 24 4.00 7.44 19.34
N LYS A 25 4.00 7.14 20.65
CA LYS A 25 4.83 6.09 21.25
C LYS A 25 4.45 4.73 20.69
N LYS A 26 3.15 4.42 20.69
CA LYS A 26 2.64 3.14 20.18
C LYS A 26 2.92 2.99 18.67
N LEU A 27 2.72 4.05 17.89
CA LEU A 27 3.06 4.03 16.46
C LEU A 27 4.55 3.80 16.22
N ALA A 28 5.42 4.40 17.03
CA ALA A 28 6.87 4.20 16.93
C ALA A 28 7.23 2.73 17.16
N GLU A 29 6.63 2.08 18.16
CA GLU A 29 6.78 0.66 18.46
C GLU A 29 6.23 -0.23 17.32
N GLU A 30 5.01 0.03 16.87
CA GLU A 30 4.37 -0.74 15.78
C GLU A 30 5.14 -0.63 14.45
N CYS A 31 5.66 0.56 14.14
CA CYS A 31 6.42 0.82 12.92
C CYS A 31 7.92 0.44 13.01
N GLY A 32 8.44 0.19 14.22
CA GLY A 32 9.86 -0.06 14.46
C GLY A 32 10.75 1.15 14.13
N ILE A 33 10.31 2.36 14.48
CA ILE A 33 11.03 3.63 14.22
C ILE A 33 11.06 4.51 15.48
N SER A 34 11.80 5.61 15.45
CA SER A 34 11.84 6.53 16.58
C SER A 34 10.57 7.40 16.66
N ILE A 35 10.23 7.86 17.87
CA ILE A 35 9.15 8.83 18.09
C ILE A 35 9.41 10.13 17.29
N GLY A 36 10.67 10.55 17.15
CA GLY A 36 11.04 11.70 16.32
C GLY A 36 10.65 11.53 14.84
N SER A 37 10.85 10.33 14.29
CA SER A 37 10.42 10.01 12.91
C SER A 37 8.90 9.98 12.78
N VAL A 38 8.17 9.48 13.79
CA VAL A 38 6.70 9.55 13.83
C VAL A 38 6.25 11.01 13.83
N ASN A 39 6.78 11.84 14.73
CA ASN A 39 6.43 13.26 14.81
C ASN A 39 6.71 13.99 13.49
N HIS A 40 7.83 13.68 12.83
CA HIS A 40 8.16 14.23 11.51
C HIS A 40 7.13 13.82 10.45
N ALA A 41 6.69 12.55 10.44
CA ALA A 41 5.65 12.06 9.54
C ALA A 41 4.29 12.77 9.77
N LEU A 42 3.96 13.08 11.03
CA LEU A 42 2.68 13.71 11.38
C LEU A 42 2.59 15.20 11.02
N LYS A 43 3.72 15.93 10.93
CA LYS A 43 3.74 17.37 10.60
C LYS A 43 2.91 17.75 9.35
N PRO A 44 3.12 17.14 8.17
CA PRO A 44 2.32 17.47 6.99
C PRO A 44 0.83 17.19 7.22
N LEU A 45 0.50 16.09 7.89
CA LEU A 45 -0.88 15.69 8.18
C LEU A 45 -1.59 16.68 9.11
N GLU A 46 -0.87 17.20 10.11
CA GLU A 46 -1.35 18.26 10.99
C GLU A 46 -1.57 19.57 10.21
N SER A 47 -0.59 19.98 9.39
CA SER A 47 -0.69 21.23 8.63
C SER A 47 -1.84 21.27 7.63
N MET A 48 -2.26 20.11 7.09
CA MET A 48 -3.40 20.01 6.18
C MET A 48 -4.75 19.73 6.89
N GLY A 49 -4.74 19.71 8.23
CA GLY A 49 -5.92 19.41 9.04
C GLY A 49 -6.43 17.97 8.90
N ALA A 50 -5.57 17.02 8.51
CA ALA A 50 -5.93 15.61 8.43
C ALA A 50 -5.95 14.94 9.82
N ILE A 51 -5.24 15.52 10.80
CA ILE A 51 -5.21 15.07 12.18
C ILE A 51 -5.35 16.23 13.15
N GLU A 52 -5.79 15.91 14.37
CA GLU A 52 -5.87 16.84 15.50
C GLU A 52 -5.05 16.30 16.68
N LYS A 53 -4.09 17.08 17.18
CA LYS A 53 -3.34 16.73 18.40
C LYS A 53 -4.20 16.87 19.65
N LYS A 54 -4.02 15.94 20.59
CA LYS A 54 -4.61 15.94 21.93
C LYS A 54 -3.50 15.66 22.95
N HIS A 55 -3.79 15.89 24.23
CA HIS A 55 -2.82 15.70 25.32
C HIS A 55 -2.13 14.32 25.30
N MET A 56 -2.88 13.25 24.99
CA MET A 56 -2.38 11.87 25.03
C MET A 56 -2.15 11.23 23.65
N GLY A 57 -2.18 12.02 22.57
CA GLY A 57 -2.10 11.45 21.22
C GLY A 57 -2.65 12.37 20.14
N PHE A 58 -3.26 11.78 19.11
CA PHE A 58 -3.96 12.53 18.07
C PHE A 58 -5.14 11.72 17.52
N ARG A 59 -6.11 12.43 16.96
CA ARG A 59 -7.25 11.86 16.24
C ARG A 59 -7.12 12.13 14.74
N VAL A 60 -7.53 11.18 13.92
CA VAL A 60 -7.70 11.39 12.47
C VAL A 60 -9.01 12.11 12.22
N LEU A 61 -8.95 13.26 11.54
CA LEU A 61 -10.11 14.05 11.13
C LEU A 61 -10.49 13.76 9.67
N ASP A 62 -9.48 13.61 8.81
CA ASP A 62 -9.68 13.43 7.37
C ASP A 62 -8.68 12.40 6.84
N ALA A 63 -9.18 11.17 6.73
CA ALA A 63 -8.40 10.05 6.22
C ALA A 63 -8.14 10.15 4.72
N LYS A 64 -9.01 10.84 3.98
CA LYS A 64 -8.91 11.00 2.53
C LYS A 64 -7.72 11.89 2.18
N LYS A 65 -7.58 13.03 2.86
CA LYS A 65 -6.39 13.89 2.75
C LYS A 65 -5.11 13.14 3.05
N MET A 66 -5.10 12.35 4.12
CA MET A 66 -3.93 11.54 4.49
C MET A 66 -3.57 10.52 3.41
N LEU A 67 -4.56 9.81 2.88
CA LEU A 67 -4.38 8.82 1.83
C LEU A 67 -3.83 9.44 0.54
N LEU A 68 -4.44 10.53 0.08
CA LEU A 68 -4.02 11.25 -1.13
C LEU A 68 -2.61 11.84 -0.95
N TYR A 69 -2.32 12.41 0.22
CA TYR A 69 -0.99 12.89 0.54
C TYR A 69 0.04 11.76 0.43
N TRP A 70 -0.19 10.62 1.11
CA TRP A 70 0.72 9.50 1.02
C TRP A 70 0.91 9.01 -0.42
N ALA A 71 -0.19 8.83 -1.16
CA ALA A 71 -0.15 8.42 -2.56
C ALA A 71 0.69 9.36 -3.44
N SER A 72 0.62 10.68 -3.19
CA SER A 72 1.38 11.68 -3.93
C SER A 72 2.89 11.72 -3.62
N VAL A 73 3.30 11.33 -2.41
CA VAL A 73 4.72 11.32 -2.00
C VAL A 73 5.37 9.93 -2.10
N ARG A 74 4.55 8.89 -2.31
CA ARG A 74 4.98 7.52 -2.61
C ARG A 74 5.82 7.53 -3.89
N LYS A 75 6.88 6.71 -3.92
CA LYS A 75 7.76 6.55 -5.08
C LYS A 75 7.96 5.08 -5.40
N LEU A 76 6.93 4.46 -6.00
CA LEU A 76 6.86 3.01 -6.26
C LEU A 76 8.11 2.47 -6.96
N GLN A 77 8.57 3.19 -7.99
CA GLN A 77 9.75 2.80 -8.78
C GLN A 77 11.04 2.66 -7.97
N ARG A 78 11.17 3.38 -6.84
CA ARG A 78 12.35 3.26 -5.96
C ARG A 78 12.40 1.96 -5.19
N ASP A 79 11.26 1.26 -5.09
CA ASP A 79 11.18 -0.02 -4.39
C ASP A 79 11.28 -1.19 -5.36
N VAL A 80 11.30 -0.98 -6.68
CA VAL A 80 11.51 -2.07 -7.64
C VAL A 80 12.91 -2.64 -7.44
N VAL A 81 12.99 -3.90 -7.01
CA VAL A 81 14.25 -4.63 -6.79
C VAL A 81 14.51 -5.63 -7.90
N TYR A 82 13.46 -6.10 -8.57
CA TYR A 82 13.56 -7.02 -9.69
C TYR A 82 12.38 -6.82 -10.64
N GLN A 83 12.62 -6.99 -11.94
CA GLN A 83 11.57 -6.99 -12.95
C GLN A 83 11.97 -7.86 -14.14
N THR A 84 11.01 -8.60 -14.69
CA THR A 84 11.23 -9.43 -15.88
C THR A 84 9.96 -9.51 -16.73
N HIS A 85 10.11 -10.10 -17.91
CA HIS A 85 9.02 -10.43 -18.81
C HIS A 85 8.69 -11.93 -18.69
N SER A 86 7.41 -12.27 -18.69
CA SER A 86 6.88 -13.62 -18.78
C SER A 86 5.84 -13.67 -19.91
N ASP A 87 5.90 -14.70 -20.75
CA ASP A 87 4.87 -14.94 -21.78
C ASP A 87 3.59 -15.58 -21.21
N ALA A 88 3.67 -16.06 -19.96
CA ALA A 88 2.55 -16.74 -19.33
C ALA A 88 1.38 -15.77 -19.07
N PRO A 89 0.12 -16.23 -19.18
CA PRO A 89 -1.04 -15.47 -18.73
C PRO A 89 -0.90 -15.02 -17.27
N VAL A 90 -1.57 -13.93 -16.92
CA VAL A 90 -1.52 -13.35 -15.56
C VAL A 90 -1.90 -14.36 -14.49
N GLU A 91 -2.91 -15.19 -14.72
CA GLU A 91 -3.33 -16.22 -13.77
C GLU A 91 -2.25 -17.27 -13.51
N GLU A 92 -1.45 -17.61 -14.53
CA GLU A 92 -0.35 -18.56 -14.40
C GLU A 92 0.83 -17.94 -13.68
N ILE A 93 1.12 -16.66 -13.95
CA ILE A 93 2.11 -15.88 -13.19
C ILE A 93 1.71 -15.86 -11.71
N GLU A 94 0.46 -15.49 -11.40
CA GLU A 94 -0.08 -15.44 -10.04
C GLU A 94 0.03 -16.78 -9.31
N LYS A 95 -0.32 -17.89 -9.97
CA LYS A 95 -0.23 -19.24 -9.40
C LYS A 95 1.21 -19.72 -9.19
N SER A 96 2.14 -19.25 -10.03
CA SER A 96 3.54 -19.67 -9.99
C SER A 96 4.36 -18.89 -8.96
N MET A 97 3.82 -17.78 -8.43
CA MET A 97 4.51 -16.99 -7.40
C MET A 97 4.80 -17.83 -6.14
N PRO A 98 5.97 -17.63 -5.50
CA PRO A 98 6.24 -18.18 -4.18
C PRO A 98 5.42 -17.44 -3.10
N GLU A 99 5.77 -17.62 -1.83
CA GLU A 99 5.15 -16.85 -0.74
C GLU A 99 5.54 -15.36 -0.86
N VAL A 100 4.60 -14.55 -1.33
CA VAL A 100 4.76 -13.12 -1.59
C VAL A 100 3.51 -12.36 -1.16
N VAL A 101 3.62 -11.04 -0.99
CA VAL A 101 2.45 -10.18 -0.80
C VAL A 101 2.09 -9.50 -2.11
N PHE A 102 0.99 -9.92 -2.72
CA PHE A 102 0.48 -9.28 -3.94
C PHE A 102 0.01 -7.85 -3.66
N THR A 103 0.31 -6.95 -4.59
CA THR A 103 -0.19 -5.56 -4.61
C THR A 103 -0.74 -5.20 -5.99
N ALA A 104 -1.08 -3.94 -6.21
CA ALA A 104 -1.70 -3.43 -7.42
C ALA A 104 -2.92 -4.27 -7.86
N TYR A 105 -2.95 -4.75 -9.11
CA TYR A 105 -4.11 -5.43 -9.68
C TYR A 105 -4.38 -6.78 -9.02
N SER A 106 -3.36 -7.64 -8.92
CA SER A 106 -3.47 -8.94 -8.25
C SER A 106 -3.79 -8.76 -6.76
N GLY A 107 -3.20 -7.78 -6.09
CA GLY A 107 -3.52 -7.45 -4.69
C GLY A 107 -4.99 -7.06 -4.51
N TYR A 108 -5.53 -6.22 -5.41
CA TYR A 108 -6.94 -5.87 -5.42
C TYR A 108 -7.82 -7.12 -5.64
N LYS A 109 -7.51 -7.93 -6.66
CA LYS A 109 -8.24 -9.16 -6.98
C LYS A 109 -8.30 -10.11 -5.78
N MET A 110 -7.20 -10.29 -5.07
CA MET A 110 -7.14 -11.18 -3.91
C MET A 110 -7.92 -10.64 -2.71
N LEU A 111 -7.87 -9.34 -2.45
CA LEU A 111 -8.59 -8.72 -1.33
C LEU A 111 -10.10 -8.67 -1.55
N PHE A 112 -10.54 -8.37 -2.77
CA PHE A 112 -11.95 -8.09 -3.06
C PHE A 112 -12.63 -9.12 -3.94
N ARG A 113 -11.92 -10.18 -4.35
CA ARG A 113 -12.43 -11.27 -5.22
C ARG A 113 -13.17 -10.75 -6.46
N SER A 114 -12.69 -9.63 -7.00
CA SER A 114 -13.28 -8.92 -8.13
C SER A 114 -12.19 -8.24 -8.94
N VAL A 115 -12.46 -8.02 -10.22
CA VAL A 115 -11.52 -7.43 -11.18
C VAL A 115 -12.25 -6.32 -11.93
N PRO A 116 -11.92 -5.03 -11.69
CA PRO A 116 -12.59 -3.90 -12.35
C PRO A 116 -12.29 -3.79 -13.84
N SER A 117 -11.11 -4.25 -14.27
CA SER A 117 -10.65 -4.26 -15.66
C SER A 117 -9.62 -5.35 -15.85
N ASP A 118 -9.47 -5.85 -17.08
CA ASP A 118 -8.34 -6.69 -17.46
C ASP A 118 -7.01 -5.96 -17.18
N TYR A 119 -5.98 -6.72 -16.84
CA TYR A 119 -4.65 -6.22 -16.53
C TYR A 119 -3.59 -7.22 -17.01
N GLY A 120 -2.39 -6.71 -17.30
CA GLY A 120 -1.29 -7.51 -17.84
C GLY A 120 -0.07 -7.64 -16.94
N GLU A 121 0.03 -6.87 -15.85
CA GLU A 121 1.20 -6.90 -14.96
C GLU A 121 0.86 -7.45 -13.57
N VAL A 122 1.81 -8.17 -12.97
CA VAL A 122 1.75 -8.69 -11.61
C VAL A 122 2.80 -7.97 -10.77
N TYR A 123 2.34 -7.24 -9.76
CA TYR A 123 3.18 -6.57 -8.78
C TYR A 123 3.14 -7.32 -7.44
N VAL A 124 4.31 -7.60 -6.88
CA VAL A 124 4.44 -8.31 -5.61
C VAL A 124 5.48 -7.64 -4.73
N TYR A 125 5.28 -7.67 -3.43
CA TYR A 125 6.35 -7.45 -2.46
C TYR A 125 7.02 -8.79 -2.17
N GLY A 126 8.32 -8.85 -2.41
CA GLY A 126 9.12 -10.07 -2.25
C GLY A 126 10.61 -9.76 -2.25
N ASP A 127 11.40 -10.77 -2.58
CA ASP A 127 12.85 -10.67 -2.74
C ASP A 127 13.29 -11.16 -4.13
N GLU A 128 14.60 -11.18 -4.34
CA GLU A 128 15.21 -11.58 -5.61
C GLU A 128 15.15 -13.08 -5.90
N HIS A 129 14.81 -13.94 -4.93
CA HIS A 129 14.64 -15.39 -5.16
C HIS A 129 13.48 -15.68 -6.12
N ILE A 130 12.59 -14.69 -6.35
CA ILE A 130 11.59 -14.75 -7.42
C ILE A 130 12.23 -15.00 -8.79
N ALA A 131 13.49 -14.59 -9.01
CA ALA A 131 14.23 -14.83 -10.23
C ALA A 131 14.45 -16.34 -10.53
N GLU A 132 14.37 -17.21 -9.52
CA GLU A 132 14.46 -18.67 -9.71
C GLU A 132 13.25 -19.22 -10.46
N ARG A 133 12.07 -18.63 -10.23
CA ARG A 133 10.80 -19.02 -10.89
C ARG A 133 10.52 -18.20 -12.14
N PHE A 134 10.94 -16.94 -12.14
CA PHE A 134 10.77 -16.01 -13.24
C PHE A 134 12.13 -15.49 -13.67
N PRO A 135 12.90 -16.24 -14.49
CA PRO A 135 14.22 -15.81 -14.90
C PRO A 135 14.18 -14.54 -15.75
N LEU A 136 15.32 -13.87 -15.83
CA LEU A 136 15.49 -12.63 -16.57
C LEU A 136 15.22 -12.86 -18.07
N LYS A 137 14.22 -12.15 -18.60
CA LYS A 137 13.83 -12.23 -20.00
C LYS A 137 13.62 -10.82 -20.57
N LYS A 138 14.06 -10.62 -21.81
CA LYS A 138 13.84 -9.38 -22.55
C LYS A 138 12.35 -9.22 -22.90
N GLY A 139 11.84 -8.01 -22.82
CA GLY A 139 10.45 -7.68 -23.13
C GLY A 139 9.94 -6.55 -22.26
N LYS A 140 8.68 -6.14 -22.45
CA LYS A 140 8.01 -5.23 -21.52
C LYS A 140 7.80 -5.97 -20.18
N PRO A 141 8.34 -5.47 -19.05
CA PRO A 141 8.17 -6.16 -17.79
C PRO A 141 6.70 -6.27 -17.40
N ASN A 142 6.30 -7.48 -17.02
CA ASN A 142 4.97 -7.79 -16.50
C ASN A 142 5.03 -8.57 -15.18
N VAL A 143 6.24 -8.90 -14.71
CA VAL A 143 6.48 -9.37 -13.35
C VAL A 143 7.35 -8.32 -12.67
N ILE A 144 6.82 -7.65 -11.65
CA ILE A 144 7.48 -6.55 -10.95
C ILE A 144 7.56 -6.88 -9.47
N VAL A 145 8.78 -6.94 -8.94
CA VAL A 145 9.05 -7.22 -7.54
C VAL A 145 9.48 -5.95 -6.84
N LEU A 146 8.71 -5.60 -5.82
CA LEU A 146 8.94 -4.50 -4.91
C LEU A 146 9.63 -5.00 -3.65
N ARG A 147 10.49 -4.16 -3.08
CA ARG A 147 11.19 -4.43 -1.83
C ARG A 147 10.19 -4.60 -0.70
N MET A 148 10.21 -5.78 -0.07
CA MET A 148 9.48 -6.03 1.17
C MET A 148 10.16 -5.33 2.36
N ASP A 149 9.43 -4.49 3.10
CA ASP A 149 9.92 -3.83 4.32
C ASP A 149 9.42 -4.51 5.61
N GLU A 150 10.13 -4.35 6.74
CA GLU A 150 9.84 -5.12 7.97
C GLU A 150 8.45 -4.83 8.57
N HIS A 151 7.88 -3.66 8.30
CA HIS A 151 6.52 -3.34 8.75
C HIS A 151 5.49 -4.02 7.86
N LEU A 152 5.70 -4.06 6.53
CA LEU A 152 4.79 -4.73 5.61
C LEU A 152 4.72 -6.25 5.85
N ARG A 153 5.83 -6.87 6.26
CA ARG A 153 5.89 -8.31 6.62
C ARG A 153 4.94 -8.71 7.75
N LYS A 154 4.47 -7.76 8.56
CA LYS A 154 3.54 -8.03 9.67
C LYS A 154 2.11 -8.27 9.20
N PHE A 155 1.79 -7.93 7.95
CA PHE A 155 0.45 -8.07 7.39
C PHE A 155 0.35 -9.34 6.56
N LYS A 156 -0.76 -10.06 6.71
CA LYS A 156 -1.05 -11.27 5.90
C LYS A 156 -1.33 -10.95 4.43
N SER A 157 -1.83 -9.75 4.17
CA SER A 157 -2.17 -9.22 2.85
C SER A 157 -1.83 -7.73 2.82
N VAL A 158 -1.71 -7.17 1.61
CA VAL A 158 -1.44 -5.73 1.47
C VAL A 158 -2.57 -4.90 2.13
N PRO A 159 -2.26 -3.92 2.99
CA PRO A 159 -3.28 -3.01 3.52
C PRO A 159 -3.96 -2.19 2.42
N MET A 160 -5.23 -1.84 2.60
CA MET A 160 -6.00 -1.11 1.57
C MET A 160 -5.35 0.21 1.16
N ALA A 161 -4.80 0.95 2.13
CA ALA A 161 -4.13 2.21 1.86
C ALA A 161 -2.79 2.04 1.12
N GLN A 162 -2.05 0.95 1.40
CA GLN A 162 -0.84 0.62 0.65
C GLN A 162 -1.19 0.27 -0.80
N LEU A 163 -2.23 -0.54 -1.00
CA LEU A 163 -2.74 -0.91 -2.31
C LEU A 163 -3.10 0.33 -3.14
N PHE A 164 -3.79 1.29 -2.52
CA PHE A 164 -4.15 2.56 -3.16
C PHE A 164 -2.90 3.36 -3.54
N ALA A 165 -1.96 3.53 -2.61
CA ALA A 165 -0.73 4.28 -2.89
C ALA A 165 0.10 3.62 -4.01
N ASP A 166 0.12 2.30 -4.09
CA ASP A 166 0.80 1.57 -5.16
C ASP A 166 0.10 1.76 -6.50
N LEU A 167 -1.22 1.52 -6.59
CA LEU A 167 -2.00 1.74 -7.81
C LEU A 167 -1.91 3.18 -8.32
N TRP A 168 -1.92 4.16 -7.42
CA TRP A 168 -1.80 5.59 -7.74
C TRP A 168 -0.50 5.91 -8.48
N ASN A 169 0.55 5.12 -8.23
CA ASN A 169 1.88 5.32 -8.80
C ASN A 169 2.14 4.49 -10.06
N ILE A 170 1.13 3.77 -10.57
CA ILE A 170 1.25 2.98 -11.81
C ILE A 170 0.61 3.73 -12.97
N ASN A 171 1.37 3.89 -14.06
CA ASN A 171 0.95 4.61 -15.24
C ASN A 171 0.47 3.65 -16.36
N THR A 172 -0.57 2.89 -16.08
CA THR A 172 -1.30 2.12 -17.10
C THR A 172 -2.73 2.65 -17.21
N TRP A 173 -3.35 2.45 -18.36
CA TRP A 173 -4.70 2.97 -18.62
C TRP A 173 -5.75 2.32 -17.69
N TYR A 174 -5.61 1.03 -17.35
CA TYR A 174 -6.55 0.33 -16.47
C TYR A 174 -6.34 0.62 -14.98
N ALA A 175 -5.20 1.20 -14.55
CA ALA A 175 -4.99 1.57 -13.15
C ALA A 175 -6.09 2.49 -12.60
N GLN A 176 -6.67 3.34 -13.45
CA GLN A 176 -7.75 4.25 -13.09
C GLN A 176 -9.04 3.50 -12.68
N GLU A 177 -9.38 2.39 -13.34
CA GLU A 177 -10.57 1.61 -13.00
C GLU A 177 -10.40 0.90 -11.65
N PHE A 178 -9.19 0.39 -11.37
CA PHE A 178 -8.85 -0.16 -10.05
C PHE A 178 -8.84 0.91 -8.97
N LEU A 179 -8.30 2.11 -9.24
CA LEU A 179 -8.28 3.22 -8.30
C LEU A 179 -9.70 3.66 -7.92
N LYS A 180 -10.59 3.88 -8.91
CA LYS A 180 -11.99 4.25 -8.65
C LYS A 180 -12.71 3.20 -7.80
N ALA A 181 -12.54 1.92 -8.13
CA ALA A 181 -13.18 0.83 -7.40
C ALA A 181 -12.65 0.70 -5.96
N LEU A 182 -11.34 0.87 -5.76
CA LEU A 182 -10.72 0.86 -4.43
C LEU A 182 -11.11 2.08 -3.61
N GLU A 183 -11.14 3.25 -4.25
CA GLU A 183 -11.55 4.52 -3.66
C GLU A 183 -12.97 4.45 -3.10
N ALA A 184 -13.93 3.92 -3.86
CA ALA A 184 -15.30 3.75 -3.40
C ALA A 184 -15.40 2.87 -2.13
N LYS A 185 -14.59 1.80 -2.06
CA LYS A 185 -14.52 0.94 -0.87
C LYS A 185 -13.91 1.68 0.31
N ILE A 186 -12.80 2.40 0.09
CA ILE A 186 -12.15 3.17 1.16
C ILE A 186 -13.11 4.23 1.70
N ASP A 187 -13.85 4.94 0.85
CA ASP A 187 -14.79 5.97 1.26
C ASP A 187 -15.94 5.40 2.11
N GLU A 188 -16.41 4.19 1.78
CA GLU A 188 -17.38 3.47 2.62
C GLU A 188 -16.81 3.17 4.02
N HIS A 189 -15.56 2.73 4.10
CA HIS A 189 -14.88 2.47 5.37
C HIS A 189 -14.65 3.77 6.17
N ILE A 190 -14.27 4.86 5.51
CA ILE A 190 -14.11 6.18 6.14
C ILE A 190 -15.44 6.63 6.74
N LYS A 191 -16.53 6.57 5.97
CA LYS A 191 -17.87 6.97 6.42
C LYS A 191 -18.33 6.21 7.66
N ARG A 192 -17.99 4.92 7.77
CA ARG A 192 -18.36 4.08 8.93
C ARG A 192 -17.57 4.41 10.21
N VAL A 193 -16.41 5.06 10.10
CA VAL A 193 -15.49 5.30 11.22
C VAL A 193 -15.48 6.77 11.65
N LEU A 194 -15.67 7.69 10.70
CA LEU A 194 -15.60 9.13 10.91
C LEU A 194 -16.91 9.88 10.65
N GLY A 195 -17.90 9.23 10.00
CA GLY A 195 -19.25 9.78 9.81
C GLY A 195 -20.15 9.45 10.98
#